data_AF-A0A258R3P2-F1
#
_entry.id   AF-A0A258R3P2-F1
#
_cell.length_a   1.000
_cell.length_b   1.000
_cell.length_c   1.000
_cell.angle_alpha   90.00
_cell.angle_beta   90.00
_cell.angle_gamma   90.00
#
_symmetry.space_group_name_H-M   'P 1'
#
loop_
_entity.id
_entity.type
_entity.pdbx_description
1 polymer ?
#
loop_
_entity_poly.entity_id
_entity_poly.type
_entity_poly.pdbx_seq_one_letter_code
_entity_poly.pdbx_strand_id
1 'polypeptide(L)'
;MLLRSIALLLLAGLGAAAHAAAPGGAQLYARNCASCHGVKGDGGIGVPLALPSFQAGISDDYLRQTIRHGRPGRVMPAFPSLGAEEVEAIVRHVRSWNKGPAVAYSPASIVGDPVHGKQLFGKYCVACHGANGEGAKGTGVTFSRPRDLPIMAPALHNPGFLAAAPDAMIKATLMNGREGTPMQSYLKLGLKEKDIDDLVSYVRSFETQPLGSSAAMVEAETPVIIRESPYDLNTTVERVKTAVTTHNFFYGRVQTLEYGMTPPASENPKQVIVYFCNISLLNQALAIDPRVGMFLPCRVSIFEKNGKVQVMSVNPKVLSRLFNNSELNQLCEQLEQSYTAIMEEATL
;
A
#
# COMPACT_ATOMS: atom_id res chain seq x y z
N MET A 1 -44.31 5.06 66.60
CA MET A 1 -45.30 4.95 65.50
C MET A 1 -45.25 6.26 64.74
N LEU A 2 -44.83 6.42 63.48
CA LEU A 2 -44.33 5.60 62.37
C LEU A 2 -43.52 6.62 61.50
N LEU A 3 -42.21 6.47 61.26
CA LEU A 3 -41.62 5.89 60.05
C LEU A 3 -42.40 6.11 58.72
N ARG A 4 -41.80 6.86 57.77
CA ARG A 4 -41.61 6.58 56.31
C ARG A 4 -41.61 7.87 55.47
N SER A 5 -40.47 8.32 54.94
CA SER A 5 -39.90 8.03 53.59
C SER A 5 -40.26 9.13 52.57
N ILE A 6 -39.38 10.12 52.31
CA ILE A 6 -38.42 10.20 51.18
C ILE A 6 -39.06 10.07 49.79
N ALA A 7 -39.06 11.17 49.02
CA ALA A 7 -38.76 11.19 47.58
C ALA A 7 -38.52 12.63 47.11
N LEU A 8 -37.27 13.09 47.17
CA LEU A 8 -36.80 14.29 46.48
C LEU A 8 -36.53 13.88 45.02
N LEU A 9 -37.41 14.24 44.09
CA LEU A 9 -37.19 14.05 42.65
C LEU A 9 -36.12 15.05 42.16
N LEU A 10 -34.87 14.61 42.12
CA LEU A 10 -33.81 15.22 41.32
C LEU A 10 -34.09 14.92 39.84
N LEU A 11 -34.53 15.92 39.08
CA LEU A 11 -34.52 15.90 37.62
C LEU A 11 -33.06 15.95 37.13
N ALA A 12 -32.44 14.77 37.00
CA ALA A 12 -31.27 14.58 36.15
C ALA A 12 -31.76 14.30 34.71
N GLY A 13 -32.08 15.37 33.98
CA GLY A 13 -32.28 15.29 32.53
C GLY A 13 -30.93 15.13 31.86
N LEU A 14 -30.56 13.89 31.56
CA LEU A 14 -29.39 13.52 30.77
C LEU A 14 -29.42 14.30 29.44
N GLY A 15 -28.40 15.12 29.21
CA GLY A 15 -28.05 15.57 27.88
C GLY A 15 -27.65 14.35 27.05
N ALA A 16 -28.59 13.80 26.29
CA ALA A 16 -28.29 12.90 25.20
C ALA A 16 -27.53 13.72 24.14
N ALA A 17 -26.20 13.70 24.21
CA ALA A 17 -25.38 14.07 23.08
C ALA A 17 -25.83 13.17 21.93
N ALA A 18 -26.49 13.77 20.94
CA ALA A 18 -26.82 13.12 19.69
C ALA A 18 -25.50 12.67 19.04
N HIS A 19 -25.12 11.41 19.27
CA HIS A 19 -24.16 10.73 18.44
C HIS A 19 -24.74 10.75 17.03
N ALA A 20 -24.16 11.56 16.15
CA ALA A 20 -24.49 11.52 14.74
C ALA A 20 -24.42 10.06 14.30
N ALA A 21 -25.55 9.51 13.82
CA ALA A 21 -25.62 8.13 13.37
C ALA A 21 -24.51 7.91 12.35
N ALA A 22 -23.65 6.93 12.60
CA ALA A 22 -22.55 6.61 11.70
C ALA A 22 -23.09 6.46 10.26
N PRO A 23 -22.44 7.07 9.24
CA PRO A 23 -22.90 7.00 7.87
C PRO A 23 -23.13 5.55 7.45
N GLY A 24 -24.23 5.30 6.72
CA GLY A 24 -24.64 3.95 6.36
C GLY A 24 -23.56 3.22 5.54
N GLY A 25 -23.38 1.92 5.80
CA GLY A 25 -22.35 1.09 5.17
C GLY A 25 -22.34 1.12 3.65
N ALA A 26 -23.51 1.22 3.01
CA ALA A 26 -23.65 1.36 1.56
C ALA A 26 -23.04 2.66 1.02
N GLN A 27 -23.19 3.78 1.74
CA GLN A 27 -22.62 5.07 1.35
C GLN A 27 -21.09 5.07 1.52
N LEU A 28 -20.61 4.48 2.63
CA LEU A 28 -19.19 4.29 2.86
C LEU A 28 -18.56 3.38 1.78
N TYR A 29 -19.22 2.29 1.42
CA TYR A 29 -18.79 1.41 0.33
C TYR A 29 -18.77 2.15 -1.02
N ALA A 30 -19.82 2.90 -1.34
CA ALA A 30 -19.91 3.66 -2.58
C ALA A 30 -18.76 4.67 -2.73
N ARG A 31 -18.41 5.36 -1.64
CA ARG A 31 -17.33 6.37 -1.63
C ARG A 31 -15.93 5.77 -1.72
N ASN A 32 -15.70 4.63 -1.06
CA ASN A 32 -14.34 4.12 -0.82
C ASN A 32 -14.00 2.85 -1.61
N CYS A 33 -14.99 2.07 -2.06
CA CYS A 33 -14.77 0.70 -2.55
C CYS A 33 -15.36 0.45 -3.95
N ALA A 34 -16.52 1.04 -4.26
CA ALA A 34 -17.30 0.72 -5.45
C ALA A 34 -16.60 1.06 -6.78
N SER A 35 -15.70 2.05 -6.79
CA SER A 35 -14.91 2.40 -7.98
C SER A 35 -14.02 1.25 -8.47
N CYS A 36 -13.58 0.39 -7.54
CA CYS A 36 -12.75 -0.78 -7.87
C CYS A 36 -13.56 -2.07 -7.88
N HIS A 37 -14.42 -2.29 -6.88
CA HIS A 37 -15.12 -3.56 -6.65
C HIS A 37 -16.52 -3.63 -7.27
N GLY A 38 -16.96 -2.58 -7.96
CA GLY A 38 -18.29 -2.48 -8.56
C GLY A 38 -19.35 -2.08 -7.55
N VAL A 39 -20.40 -1.40 -7.98
CA VAL A 39 -21.50 -0.95 -7.09
C VAL A 39 -22.22 -2.15 -6.46
N LYS A 40 -22.26 -3.29 -7.16
CA LYS A 40 -22.90 -4.52 -6.69
C LYS A 40 -21.90 -5.54 -6.14
N GLY A 41 -20.63 -5.15 -5.97
CA GLY A 41 -19.57 -6.10 -5.59
C GLY A 41 -19.23 -7.11 -6.69
N ASP A 42 -19.66 -6.88 -7.92
CA ASP A 42 -19.45 -7.74 -9.08
C ASP A 42 -18.03 -7.65 -9.66
N GLY A 43 -17.18 -6.80 -9.06
CA GLY A 43 -15.78 -6.66 -9.41
C GLY A 43 -15.56 -5.55 -10.43
N GLY A 44 -14.52 -5.70 -11.23
CA GLY A 44 -13.99 -4.64 -12.08
C GLY A 44 -12.49 -4.61 -11.88
N ILE A 45 -11.93 -3.44 -11.55
CA ILE A 45 -10.52 -3.28 -11.20
C ILE A 45 -10.14 -4.20 -10.02
N GLY A 46 -10.98 -4.25 -9.00
CA GLY A 46 -10.86 -5.14 -7.84
C GLY A 46 -11.58 -6.47 -8.02
N VAL A 47 -11.36 -7.38 -7.07
CA VAL A 47 -11.99 -8.71 -7.06
C VAL A 47 -13.51 -8.63 -6.82
N PRO A 48 -14.31 -9.58 -7.37
CA PRO A 48 -15.75 -9.61 -7.16
C PRO A 48 -16.09 -10.04 -5.73
N LEU A 49 -16.35 -9.07 -4.87
CA LEU A 49 -16.69 -9.29 -3.47
C LEU A 49 -18.03 -10.01 -3.29
N ALA A 50 -18.98 -9.86 -4.20
CA ALA A 50 -20.28 -10.53 -4.17
C ALA A 50 -20.23 -11.98 -4.69
N LEU A 51 -19.06 -12.48 -5.14
CA LEU A 51 -18.92 -13.85 -5.62
C LEU A 51 -19.32 -14.83 -4.50
N PRO A 52 -20.28 -15.74 -4.72
CA PRO A 52 -20.78 -16.62 -3.66
C PRO A 52 -19.69 -17.49 -3.01
N SER A 53 -18.78 -18.04 -3.81
CA SER A 53 -17.65 -18.83 -3.32
C SER A 53 -16.64 -18.00 -2.50
N PHE A 54 -16.51 -16.70 -2.82
CA PHE A 54 -15.72 -15.78 -2.00
C PHE A 54 -16.42 -15.56 -0.66
N GLN A 55 -17.69 -15.15 -0.68
CA GLN A 55 -18.47 -14.85 0.52
C GLN A 55 -18.53 -16.04 1.50
N ALA A 56 -18.72 -17.25 0.99
CA ALA A 56 -18.77 -18.47 1.78
C ALA A 56 -17.42 -18.85 2.42
N GLY A 57 -16.30 -18.42 1.83
CA GLY A 57 -14.96 -18.84 2.24
C GLY A 57 -14.23 -17.87 3.18
N ILE A 58 -14.74 -16.65 3.39
CA ILE A 58 -14.06 -15.59 4.16
C ILE A 58 -14.80 -15.24 5.44
N SER A 59 -14.08 -14.92 6.52
CA SER A 59 -14.62 -14.44 7.79
C SER A 59 -14.75 -12.91 7.82
N ASP A 60 -15.56 -12.40 8.75
CA ASP A 60 -15.73 -10.94 8.92
C ASP A 60 -14.43 -10.28 9.39
N ASP A 61 -13.66 -10.99 10.23
CA ASP A 61 -12.34 -10.53 10.65
C ASP A 61 -11.39 -10.38 9.46
N TYR A 62 -11.37 -11.32 8.52
CA TYR A 62 -10.57 -11.18 7.30
C TYR A 62 -10.94 -9.92 6.50
N LEU A 63 -12.23 -9.57 6.43
CA LEU A 63 -12.66 -8.32 5.77
C LEU A 63 -12.14 -7.09 6.53
N ARG A 64 -12.29 -7.05 7.85
CA ARG A 64 -11.76 -5.95 8.68
C ARG A 64 -10.26 -5.79 8.48
N GLN A 65 -9.50 -6.86 8.66
CA GLN A 65 -8.04 -6.82 8.54
C GLN A 65 -7.61 -6.45 7.11
N THR A 66 -8.34 -6.93 6.10
CA THR A 66 -8.08 -6.54 4.71
C THR A 66 -8.34 -5.04 4.47
N ILE A 67 -9.37 -4.45 5.07
CA ILE A 67 -9.62 -2.99 4.99
C ILE A 67 -8.52 -2.21 5.75
N ARG A 68 -8.08 -2.73 6.90
CA ARG A 68 -7.06 -2.10 7.76
C ARG A 68 -5.67 -2.11 7.14
N HIS A 69 -5.25 -3.25 6.61
CA HIS A 69 -3.89 -3.43 6.09
C HIS A 69 -3.78 -3.22 4.58
N GLY A 70 -4.91 -3.28 3.87
CA GLY A 70 -4.91 -3.29 2.41
C GLY A 70 -4.09 -4.45 1.84
N ARG A 71 -3.48 -4.20 0.69
CA ARG A 71 -2.51 -5.08 0.03
C ARG A 71 -1.29 -4.24 -0.36
N PRO A 72 -0.31 -4.02 0.56
CA PRO A 72 0.90 -3.24 0.25
C PRO A 72 1.61 -3.80 -0.99
N GLY A 73 2.03 -2.95 -1.94
CA GLY A 73 2.52 -3.45 -3.24
C GLY A 73 1.44 -3.56 -4.33
N ARG A 74 0.15 -3.40 -3.99
CA ARG A 74 -0.99 -3.63 -4.90
C ARG A 74 -1.97 -2.46 -4.87
N VAL A 75 -2.93 -2.50 -5.80
CA VAL A 75 -3.92 -1.43 -5.99
C VAL A 75 -4.85 -1.22 -4.80
N MET A 76 -5.03 -2.21 -3.92
CA MET A 76 -5.93 -2.09 -2.76
C MET A 76 -5.20 -1.41 -1.61
N PRO A 77 -5.51 -0.14 -1.28
CA PRO A 77 -4.83 0.58 -0.22
C PRO A 77 -5.32 0.12 1.16
N ALA A 78 -4.58 0.50 2.20
CA ALA A 78 -5.08 0.51 3.56
C ALA A 78 -6.03 1.70 3.77
N PHE A 79 -7.01 1.56 4.67
CA PHE A 79 -7.95 2.63 5.02
C PHE A 79 -7.80 3.05 6.50
N PRO A 80 -6.67 3.66 6.89
CA PRO A 80 -6.42 4.05 8.28
C PRO A 80 -7.34 5.17 8.77
N SER A 81 -7.88 5.98 7.85
CA SER A 81 -8.79 7.09 8.16
C SER A 81 -10.21 6.65 8.52
N LEU A 82 -10.60 5.40 8.23
CA LEU A 82 -11.92 4.88 8.60
C LEU A 82 -11.94 4.45 10.07
N GLY A 83 -12.90 4.93 10.85
CA GLY A 83 -13.11 4.49 12.23
C GLY A 83 -13.48 3.00 12.33
N ALA A 84 -13.45 2.43 13.54
CA ALA A 84 -13.86 1.03 13.77
C ALA A 84 -15.31 0.77 13.31
N GLU A 85 -16.23 1.64 13.73
CA GLU A 85 -17.66 1.57 13.36
C GLU A 85 -17.90 1.73 11.86
N GLU A 86 -17.12 2.57 11.17
CA GLU A 86 -17.21 2.74 9.72
C GLU A 86 -16.77 1.46 8.98
N VAL A 87 -15.70 0.82 9.45
CA VAL A 87 -15.26 -0.46 8.90
C VAL A 87 -16.32 -1.54 9.14
N GLU A 88 -16.91 -1.62 10.33
CA GLU A 88 -18.01 -2.56 10.61
C GLU A 88 -19.24 -2.29 9.74
N ALA A 89 -19.57 -1.02 9.48
CA ALA A 89 -20.65 -0.66 8.56
C ALA A 89 -20.37 -1.14 7.13
N ILE A 90 -19.13 -0.99 6.64
CA ILE A 90 -18.71 -1.52 5.33
C ILE A 90 -18.76 -3.04 5.30
N VAL A 91 -18.27 -3.72 6.35
CA VAL A 91 -18.31 -5.18 6.45
C VAL A 91 -19.75 -5.68 6.38
N ARG A 92 -20.67 -5.09 7.16
CA ARG A 92 -22.10 -5.42 7.09
C ARG A 92 -22.69 -5.22 5.69
N HIS A 93 -22.30 -4.15 5.00
CA HIS A 93 -22.75 -3.94 3.61
C HIS A 93 -22.21 -5.01 2.65
N VAL A 94 -20.90 -5.32 2.70
CA VAL A 94 -20.30 -6.39 1.88
C VAL A 94 -20.93 -7.74 2.18
N ARG A 95 -21.33 -7.98 3.44
CA ARG A 95 -22.04 -9.19 3.86
C ARG A 95 -23.50 -9.27 3.44
N SER A 96 -24.12 -8.16 3.05
CA SER A 96 -25.49 -8.19 2.53
C SER A 96 -25.64 -9.02 1.24
N TRP A 97 -24.53 -9.30 0.54
CA TRP A 97 -24.51 -10.20 -0.63
C TRP A 97 -24.34 -11.68 -0.26
N ASN A 98 -23.92 -11.99 0.97
CA ASN A 98 -23.78 -13.36 1.41
C ASN A 98 -25.17 -13.97 1.67
N LYS A 99 -25.45 -15.09 1.01
CA LYS A 99 -26.68 -15.87 1.22
C LYS A 99 -26.48 -17.05 2.17
N GLY A 100 -25.25 -17.32 2.58
CA GLY A 100 -24.88 -18.41 3.48
C GLY A 100 -24.56 -17.95 4.91
N PRO A 101 -24.31 -18.88 5.84
CA PRO A 101 -23.90 -18.54 7.19
C PRO A 101 -22.53 -17.84 7.18
N ALA A 102 -22.30 -16.99 8.18
CA ALA A 102 -20.96 -16.43 8.42
C ALA A 102 -20.01 -17.55 8.86
N VAL A 103 -18.81 -17.56 8.31
CA VAL A 103 -17.75 -18.49 8.71
C VAL A 103 -16.79 -17.82 9.69
N ALA A 104 -16.39 -18.59 10.70
CA ALA A 104 -15.34 -18.22 11.64
C ALA A 104 -14.22 -19.26 11.55
N TYR A 105 -12.98 -18.81 11.56
CA TYR A 105 -11.80 -19.65 11.48
C TYR A 105 -10.98 -19.53 12.76
N SER A 106 -10.38 -20.65 13.17
CA SER A 106 -9.44 -20.65 14.29
C SER A 106 -8.20 -19.82 13.95
N PRO A 107 -7.67 -19.03 14.91
CA PRO A 107 -6.39 -18.34 14.75
C PRO A 107 -5.19 -19.28 14.94
N ALA A 108 -5.42 -20.55 15.29
CA ALA A 108 -4.34 -21.51 15.50
C ALA A 108 -3.54 -21.75 14.21
N SER A 109 -2.22 -21.74 14.35
CA SER A 109 -1.32 -22.10 13.26
C SER A 109 -1.46 -23.58 12.90
N ILE A 110 -1.36 -23.86 11.61
CA ILE A 110 -1.33 -25.22 11.07
C ILE A 110 0.13 -25.63 10.89
N VAL A 111 0.47 -26.83 11.39
CA VAL A 111 1.82 -27.39 11.31
C VAL A 111 1.87 -28.43 10.20
N GLY A 112 2.70 -28.16 9.19
CA GLY A 112 3.01 -29.06 8.09
C GLY A 112 4.50 -28.95 7.71
N ASP A 113 4.88 -29.63 6.62
CA ASP A 113 6.24 -29.62 6.07
C ASP A 113 6.36 -28.55 4.95
N PRO A 114 7.03 -27.41 5.21
CA PRO A 114 7.18 -26.36 4.19
C PRO A 114 8.10 -26.76 3.03
N VAL A 115 8.98 -27.76 3.19
CA VAL A 115 9.84 -28.26 2.11
C VAL A 115 9.01 -29.05 1.11
N HIS A 116 8.17 -29.95 1.60
CA HIS A 116 7.20 -30.66 0.76
C HIS A 116 6.16 -29.68 0.17
N GLY A 117 5.67 -28.73 0.97
CA GLY A 117 4.77 -27.66 0.53
C GLY A 117 5.33 -26.85 -0.64
N LYS A 118 6.64 -26.52 -0.63
CA LYS A 118 7.31 -25.84 -1.74
C LYS A 118 7.27 -26.64 -3.04
N GLN A 119 7.48 -27.96 -2.96
CA GLN A 119 7.42 -28.84 -4.13
C GLN A 119 6.01 -28.88 -4.73
N LEU A 120 5.01 -29.02 -3.88
CA LEU A 120 3.59 -28.99 -4.28
C LEU A 120 3.22 -27.64 -4.87
N PHE A 121 3.68 -26.54 -4.27
CA PHE A 121 3.44 -25.19 -4.76
C PHE A 121 4.01 -24.99 -6.16
N GLY A 122 5.25 -25.48 -6.38
CA GLY A 122 5.90 -25.52 -7.69
C GLY A 122 5.07 -26.20 -8.77
N LYS A 123 4.39 -27.30 -8.41
CA LYS A 123 3.58 -28.09 -9.33
C LYS A 123 2.20 -27.49 -9.61
N TYR A 124 1.55 -26.93 -8.59
CA TYR A 124 0.12 -26.63 -8.64
C TYR A 124 -0.24 -25.13 -8.58
N CYS A 125 0.67 -24.29 -8.09
CA CYS A 125 0.35 -22.91 -7.73
C CYS A 125 1.12 -21.88 -8.58
N VAL A 126 2.38 -22.17 -8.94
CA VAL A 126 3.28 -21.22 -9.61
C VAL A 126 2.73 -20.67 -10.92
N ALA A 127 2.00 -21.48 -11.68
CA ALA A 127 1.42 -21.06 -12.96
C ALA A 127 0.50 -19.82 -12.83
N CYS A 128 -0.13 -19.62 -11.68
CA CYS A 128 -1.01 -18.49 -11.41
C CYS A 128 -0.42 -17.53 -10.36
N HIS A 129 0.14 -18.07 -9.27
CA HIS A 129 0.60 -17.29 -8.12
C HIS A 129 2.07 -16.87 -8.18
N GLY A 130 2.80 -17.21 -9.25
CA GLY A 130 4.23 -16.90 -9.37
C GLY A 130 5.11 -17.81 -8.52
N ALA A 131 6.42 -17.80 -8.78
CA ALA A 131 7.35 -18.75 -8.15
C ALA A 131 7.56 -18.46 -6.65
N ASN A 132 7.39 -17.20 -6.25
CA ASN A 132 7.59 -16.68 -4.91
C ASN A 132 6.27 -16.14 -4.31
N GLY A 133 5.12 -16.55 -4.85
CA GLY A 133 3.82 -16.07 -4.38
C GLY A 133 3.50 -14.62 -4.77
N GLU A 134 4.17 -14.07 -5.78
CA GLU A 134 3.98 -12.70 -6.27
C GLU A 134 2.68 -12.47 -7.04
N GLY A 135 1.87 -13.49 -7.32
CA GLY A 135 0.65 -13.35 -8.11
C GLY A 135 0.93 -12.85 -9.53
N ALA A 136 -0.06 -12.20 -10.14
CA ALA A 136 0.14 -11.54 -11.43
C ALA A 136 1.14 -10.37 -11.32
N LYS A 137 1.90 -10.11 -12.39
CA LYS A 137 2.88 -9.01 -12.46
C LYS A 137 2.23 -7.64 -12.23
N GLY A 138 2.93 -6.73 -11.55
CA GLY A 138 2.52 -5.34 -11.31
C GLY A 138 1.50 -5.19 -10.19
N THR A 139 0.78 -4.07 -10.16
CA THR A 139 -0.10 -3.69 -9.04
C THR A 139 -1.40 -4.49 -8.92
N GLY A 140 -1.58 -5.53 -9.74
CA GLY A 140 -2.81 -6.32 -9.82
C GLY A 140 -3.90 -5.63 -10.62
N VAL A 141 -3.54 -4.68 -11.50
CA VAL A 141 -4.42 -4.05 -12.48
C VAL A 141 -3.69 -3.89 -13.82
N THR A 142 -4.32 -4.28 -14.91
CA THR A 142 -3.82 -4.01 -16.27
C THR A 142 -4.72 -2.97 -16.91
N PHE A 143 -4.38 -1.68 -16.80
CA PHE A 143 -5.11 -0.61 -17.47
C PHE A 143 -5.02 -0.68 -19.01
N SER A 144 -4.04 -1.42 -19.53
CA SER A 144 -3.67 -1.40 -20.96
C SER A 144 -3.51 -2.78 -21.61
N ARG A 145 -3.88 -3.87 -20.93
CA ARG A 145 -3.80 -5.24 -21.49
C ARG A 145 -5.12 -6.00 -21.33
N PRO A 146 -5.48 -6.85 -22.31
CA PRO A 146 -6.59 -7.78 -22.19
C PRO A 146 -6.45 -8.59 -20.89
N ARG A 147 -7.59 -8.85 -20.24
CA ARG A 147 -7.62 -9.80 -19.13
C ARG A 147 -7.63 -11.21 -19.70
N ASP A 148 -6.53 -11.93 -19.54
CA ASP A 148 -6.47 -13.35 -19.90
C ASP A 148 -7.36 -14.20 -18.98
N LEU A 149 -7.60 -13.73 -17.75
CA LEU A 149 -8.48 -14.34 -16.76
C LEU A 149 -9.41 -13.29 -16.14
N PRO A 150 -10.67 -13.64 -15.84
CA PRO A 150 -11.64 -12.69 -15.26
C PRO A 150 -11.19 -12.16 -13.88
N ILE A 151 -10.35 -12.90 -13.17
CA ILE A 151 -9.81 -12.58 -11.84
C ILE A 151 -8.30 -12.89 -11.85
N MET A 152 -7.48 -11.92 -11.43
CA MET A 152 -6.04 -12.13 -11.25
C MET A 152 -5.75 -12.88 -9.96
N ALA A 153 -4.79 -13.79 -10.02
CA ALA A 153 -4.31 -14.51 -8.85
C ALA A 153 -3.71 -13.53 -7.83
N PRO A 154 -4.17 -13.55 -6.56
CA PRO A 154 -3.62 -12.68 -5.53
C PRO A 154 -2.17 -13.04 -5.22
N ALA A 155 -1.40 -12.02 -4.81
CA ALA A 155 -0.07 -12.19 -4.28
C ALA A 155 -0.14 -12.81 -2.88
N LEU A 156 0.29 -14.07 -2.78
CA LEU A 156 0.27 -14.85 -1.54
C LEU A 156 1.38 -14.45 -0.57
N HIS A 157 2.49 -13.90 -1.07
CA HIS A 157 3.54 -13.31 -0.24
C HIS A 157 3.20 -11.91 0.28
N ASN A 158 1.99 -11.41 0.00
CA ASN A 158 1.61 -10.06 0.36
C ASN A 158 1.43 -9.96 1.88
N PRO A 159 2.13 -9.04 2.57
CA PRO A 159 2.11 -9.02 4.02
C PRO A 159 0.73 -8.63 4.59
N GLY A 160 -0.05 -7.80 3.86
CA GLY A 160 -1.43 -7.50 4.24
C GLY A 160 -2.36 -8.71 4.08
N PHE A 161 -2.10 -9.59 3.10
CA PHE A 161 -2.83 -10.87 2.97
C PHE A 161 -2.46 -11.84 4.08
N LEU A 162 -1.18 -12.04 4.33
CA LEU A 162 -0.68 -12.97 5.35
C LEU A 162 -1.17 -12.59 6.75
N ALA A 163 -1.20 -11.28 7.07
CA ALA A 163 -1.74 -10.77 8.32
C ALA A 163 -3.26 -10.92 8.46
N ALA A 164 -4.01 -10.80 7.36
CA ALA A 164 -5.48 -10.85 7.38
C ALA A 164 -6.04 -12.27 7.33
N ALA A 165 -5.40 -13.17 6.58
CA ALA A 165 -5.88 -14.53 6.38
C ALA A 165 -5.34 -15.43 7.49
N PRO A 166 -6.17 -16.14 8.28
CA PRO A 166 -5.71 -17.20 9.19
C PRO A 166 -5.45 -18.51 8.45
N ASP A 167 -4.63 -19.40 9.03
CA ASP A 167 -4.20 -20.67 8.40
C ASP A 167 -5.38 -21.54 7.99
N ALA A 168 -6.37 -21.66 8.89
CA ALA A 168 -7.58 -22.41 8.63
C ALA A 168 -8.38 -21.87 7.44
N MET A 169 -8.34 -20.56 7.15
CA MET A 169 -8.95 -19.98 5.95
C MET A 169 -8.17 -20.34 4.69
N ILE A 170 -6.84 -20.30 4.74
CA ILE A 170 -5.99 -20.70 3.61
C ILE A 170 -6.23 -22.20 3.31
N LYS A 171 -6.21 -23.05 4.33
CA LYS A 171 -6.55 -24.48 4.24
C LYS A 171 -7.93 -24.67 3.61
N ALA A 172 -8.97 -24.01 4.11
CA ALA A 172 -10.32 -24.12 3.57
C ALA A 172 -10.40 -23.67 2.09
N THR A 173 -9.65 -22.64 1.71
CA THR A 173 -9.57 -22.18 0.31
C THR A 173 -8.91 -23.25 -0.58
N LEU A 174 -7.83 -23.89 -0.12
CA LEU A 174 -7.16 -24.97 -0.87
C LEU A 174 -8.04 -26.23 -0.96
N MET A 175 -8.76 -26.56 0.10
CA MET A 175 -9.65 -27.73 0.13
C MET A 175 -10.84 -27.56 -0.80
N ASN A 176 -11.47 -26.39 -0.81
CA ASN A 176 -12.73 -26.15 -1.52
C ASN A 176 -12.57 -25.48 -2.88
N GLY A 177 -11.43 -24.81 -3.11
CA GLY A 177 -11.27 -23.90 -4.23
C GLY A 177 -12.16 -22.67 -4.12
N ARG A 178 -12.29 -21.94 -5.22
CA ARG A 178 -13.21 -20.81 -5.39
C ARG A 178 -13.95 -20.98 -6.70
N GLU A 179 -15.18 -21.51 -6.62
CA GLU A 179 -16.07 -21.63 -7.77
C GLU A 179 -16.28 -20.27 -8.47
N GLY A 180 -16.34 -20.26 -9.79
CA GLY A 180 -16.35 -19.03 -10.59
C GLY A 180 -14.96 -18.42 -10.80
N THR A 181 -13.90 -19.11 -10.37
CA THR A 181 -12.50 -18.74 -10.61
C THR A 181 -11.68 -19.95 -11.07
N PRO A 182 -10.47 -19.76 -11.64
CA PRO A 182 -9.56 -20.87 -11.95
C PRO A 182 -9.01 -21.61 -10.72
N MET A 183 -9.22 -21.10 -9.50
CA MET A 183 -8.73 -21.73 -8.26
C MET A 183 -9.61 -22.94 -7.90
N GLN A 184 -9.16 -24.14 -8.27
CA GLN A 184 -9.90 -25.38 -8.07
C GLN A 184 -9.72 -25.94 -6.65
N SER A 185 -10.55 -26.94 -6.29
CA SER A 185 -10.38 -27.73 -5.08
C SER A 185 -9.21 -28.70 -5.26
N TYR A 186 -8.20 -28.62 -4.41
CA TYR A 186 -7.06 -29.52 -4.49
C TYR A 186 -7.35 -30.91 -3.91
N LEU A 187 -8.34 -31.04 -3.03
CA LEU A 187 -8.87 -32.35 -2.65
C LEU A 187 -9.45 -33.09 -3.86
N LYS A 188 -10.20 -32.39 -4.71
CA LYS A 188 -10.74 -32.97 -5.97
C LYS A 188 -9.64 -33.29 -7.00
N LEU A 189 -8.48 -32.64 -6.90
CA LEU A 189 -7.29 -32.92 -7.70
C LEU A 189 -6.40 -34.03 -7.11
N GLY A 190 -6.82 -34.64 -6.00
CA GLY A 190 -6.16 -35.80 -5.41
C GLY A 190 -5.10 -35.51 -4.34
N LEU A 191 -4.96 -34.24 -3.90
CA LEU A 191 -4.14 -33.92 -2.73
C LEU A 191 -4.85 -34.39 -1.46
N LYS A 192 -4.06 -34.87 -0.50
CA LYS A 192 -4.53 -35.24 0.84
C LYS A 192 -4.52 -34.01 1.74
N GLU A 193 -5.26 -34.06 2.85
CA GLU A 193 -5.23 -32.96 3.84
C GLU A 193 -3.82 -32.64 4.34
N LYS A 194 -2.98 -33.65 4.52
CA LYS A 194 -1.57 -33.44 4.87
C LYS A 194 -0.82 -32.62 3.83
N ASP A 195 -1.05 -32.87 2.53
CA ASP A 195 -0.41 -32.09 1.45
C ASP A 195 -0.87 -30.63 1.50
N ILE A 196 -2.12 -30.39 1.92
CA ILE A 196 -2.68 -29.06 2.10
C ILE A 196 -2.05 -28.36 3.32
N ASP A 197 -1.84 -29.06 4.43
CA ASP A 197 -1.16 -28.52 5.62
C ASP A 197 0.30 -28.14 5.31
N ASP A 198 0.97 -28.96 4.49
CA ASP A 198 2.31 -28.70 3.98
C ASP A 198 2.32 -27.44 3.08
N LEU A 199 1.34 -27.28 2.18
CA LEU A 199 1.15 -26.08 1.36
C LEU A 199 0.87 -24.82 2.20
N VAL A 200 0.02 -24.90 3.22
CA VAL A 200 -0.26 -23.78 4.13
C VAL A 200 1.02 -23.34 4.84
N SER A 201 1.80 -24.30 5.34
CA SER A 201 3.07 -24.04 5.99
C SER A 201 4.07 -23.37 5.05
N TYR A 202 4.10 -23.77 3.77
CA TYR A 202 4.92 -23.10 2.78
C TYR A 202 4.45 -21.68 2.47
N VAL A 203 3.14 -21.43 2.31
CA VAL A 203 2.61 -20.06 2.12
C VAL A 203 2.95 -19.18 3.32
N ARG A 204 2.90 -19.72 4.53
CA ARG A 204 3.34 -19.01 5.75
C ARG A 204 4.82 -18.73 5.82
N SER A 205 5.66 -19.50 5.14
CA SER A 205 7.09 -19.21 5.07
C SER A 205 7.40 -17.88 4.36
N PHE A 206 6.45 -17.31 3.61
CA PHE A 206 6.58 -15.96 3.02
C PHE A 206 6.40 -14.84 4.05
N GLU A 207 5.90 -15.13 5.24
CA GLU A 207 5.69 -14.13 6.29
C GLU A 207 7.02 -13.77 6.97
N THR A 208 7.71 -12.78 6.40
CA THR A 208 8.98 -12.28 6.92
C THR A 208 8.73 -11.20 7.99
N GLN A 209 8.61 -11.61 9.26
CA GLN A 209 8.43 -10.72 10.44
C GLN A 209 7.17 -9.81 10.38
N PRO A 210 6.63 -9.33 11.51
CA PRO A 210 5.32 -8.67 11.52
C PRO A 210 5.31 -7.48 10.58
N LEU A 211 4.15 -7.23 9.93
CA LEU A 211 3.88 -6.08 9.07
C LEU A 211 4.73 -4.89 9.53
N GLY A 212 5.81 -4.62 8.79
CA GLY A 212 6.65 -3.46 9.03
C GLY A 212 5.72 -2.27 9.18
N SER A 213 6.02 -1.42 10.15
CA SER A 213 5.25 -0.32 10.72
C SER A 213 4.78 0.77 9.73
N SER A 214 4.27 0.38 8.57
CA SER A 214 3.44 1.18 7.68
C SER A 214 2.13 1.62 8.33
N ALA A 215 1.79 1.05 9.49
CA ALA A 215 0.75 1.52 10.41
C ALA A 215 1.29 2.30 11.64
N ALA A 216 2.60 2.47 11.80
CA ALA A 216 3.15 3.51 12.66
C ALA A 216 3.37 4.75 11.80
N MET A 217 2.40 5.65 11.84
CA MET A 217 2.70 7.03 11.51
C MET A 217 3.73 7.56 12.51
N VAL A 218 4.87 7.99 11.97
CA VAL A 218 5.79 9.05 12.46
C VAL A 218 6.88 8.62 13.46
N GLU A 219 8.06 9.24 13.27
CA GLU A 219 9.36 9.13 13.98
C GLU A 219 10.34 8.16 13.28
N ALA A 220 11.11 8.53 12.24
CA ALA A 220 12.26 9.44 12.37
C ALA A 220 12.81 10.01 11.03
N GLU A 221 12.19 9.74 9.88
CA GLU A 221 12.72 10.20 8.58
C GLU A 221 12.01 11.44 8.05
N THR A 222 12.76 12.52 7.81
CA THR A 222 12.20 13.78 7.31
C THR A 222 11.76 13.65 5.84
N PRO A 223 10.60 14.22 5.43
CA PRO A 223 10.13 14.22 4.05
C PRO A 223 11.04 14.97 3.07
N VAL A 224 11.97 15.77 3.60
CA VAL A 224 12.87 16.65 2.87
C VAL A 224 14.29 16.37 3.37
N ILE A 225 15.23 16.31 2.43
CA ILE A 225 16.67 16.34 2.68
C ILE A 225 17.10 17.80 2.57
N ILE A 226 17.76 18.32 3.61
CA ILE A 226 18.24 19.71 3.66
C ILE A 226 19.74 19.69 3.99
N ARG A 227 20.52 20.52 3.30
CA ARG A 227 21.92 20.81 3.61
C ARG A 227 22.14 22.32 3.55
N GLU A 228 22.89 22.87 4.51
CA GLU A 228 23.35 24.27 4.45
C GLU A 228 24.66 24.31 3.66
N SER A 229 24.75 25.21 2.69
CA SER A 229 25.96 25.40 1.89
C SER A 229 26.81 26.52 2.50
N PRO A 230 28.13 26.34 2.66
CA PRO A 230 29.04 27.40 3.09
C PRO A 230 29.35 28.40 1.96
N TYR A 231 28.91 28.11 0.73
CA TYR A 231 29.16 28.91 -0.46
C TYR A 231 27.99 29.85 -0.77
N ASP A 232 28.25 30.86 -1.62
CA ASP A 232 27.18 31.68 -2.20
C ASP A 232 26.31 30.87 -3.18
N LEU A 233 25.11 31.39 -3.47
CA LEU A 233 24.09 30.69 -4.27
C LEU A 233 24.64 30.21 -5.62
N ASN A 234 25.38 31.06 -6.33
CA ASN A 234 25.85 30.74 -7.67
C ASN A 234 26.93 29.64 -7.62
N THR A 235 27.85 29.75 -6.67
CA THR A 235 28.84 28.71 -6.42
C THR A 235 28.18 27.39 -6.02
N THR A 236 27.17 27.40 -5.14
CA THR A 236 26.41 26.20 -4.76
C THR A 236 25.70 25.57 -5.95
N VAL A 237 25.09 26.36 -6.85
CA VAL A 237 24.43 25.84 -8.06
C VAL A 237 25.43 25.11 -8.97
N GLU A 238 26.61 25.69 -9.21
CA GLU A 238 27.65 25.05 -10.03
C GLU A 238 28.22 23.78 -9.40
N ARG A 239 28.38 23.77 -8.08
CA ARG A 239 28.78 22.57 -7.34
C ARG A 239 27.72 21.46 -7.42
N VAL A 240 26.44 21.79 -7.30
CA VAL A 240 25.34 20.83 -7.48
C VAL A 240 25.37 20.23 -8.88
N LYS A 241 25.54 21.05 -9.94
CA LYS A 241 25.63 20.55 -11.33
C LYS A 241 26.81 19.59 -11.51
N THR A 242 27.94 19.90 -10.89
CA THR A 242 29.15 19.06 -10.92
C THR A 242 28.90 17.74 -10.20
N ALA A 243 28.42 17.78 -8.95
CA ALA A 243 28.12 16.60 -8.15
C ALA A 243 27.08 15.68 -8.81
N VAL A 244 26.01 16.25 -9.40
CA VAL A 244 25.04 15.49 -10.21
C VAL A 244 25.76 14.67 -11.30
N THR A 245 26.71 15.29 -12.00
CA THR A 245 27.49 14.65 -13.07
C THR A 245 28.43 13.57 -12.51
N THR A 246 29.14 13.85 -11.41
CA THR A 246 30.00 12.89 -10.69
C THR A 246 29.24 11.63 -10.29
N HIS A 247 27.98 11.77 -9.90
CA HIS A 247 27.12 10.68 -9.46
C HIS A 247 26.34 9.96 -10.59
N ASN A 248 26.77 10.08 -11.85
CA ASN A 248 26.15 9.43 -13.02
C ASN A 248 24.71 9.89 -13.31
N PHE A 249 24.39 11.14 -13.00
CA PHE A 249 23.19 11.81 -13.49
C PHE A 249 23.60 12.89 -14.48
N PHE A 250 22.76 13.18 -15.48
CA PHE A 250 22.93 14.41 -16.26
C PHE A 250 21.99 15.47 -15.69
N TYR A 251 22.45 16.72 -15.59
CA TYR A 251 21.55 17.84 -15.36
C TYR A 251 21.02 18.35 -16.71
N GLY A 252 19.72 18.56 -16.80
CA GLY A 252 19.07 18.96 -18.05
C GLY A 252 18.63 20.43 -18.09
N ARG A 253 18.17 20.96 -16.94
CA ARG A 253 17.60 22.30 -16.86
C ARG A 253 17.96 22.95 -15.53
N VAL A 254 18.36 24.21 -15.60
CA VAL A 254 18.54 25.08 -14.43
C VAL A 254 17.68 26.30 -14.65
N GLN A 255 16.85 26.64 -13.66
CA GLN A 255 15.92 27.77 -13.78
C GLN A 255 15.57 28.31 -12.39
N THR A 256 15.03 29.52 -12.33
CA THR A 256 14.43 30.03 -11.09
C THR A 256 13.16 29.23 -10.75
N LEU A 257 12.72 29.30 -9.49
CA LEU A 257 11.44 28.70 -9.06
C LEU A 257 10.25 29.28 -9.83
N GLU A 258 10.33 30.56 -10.19
CA GLU A 258 9.26 31.33 -10.82
C GLU A 258 9.35 31.34 -12.36
N TYR A 259 10.31 30.63 -12.94
CA TYR A 259 10.53 30.60 -14.38
C TYR A 259 9.25 30.26 -15.15
N GLY A 260 8.85 31.18 -16.03
CA GLY A 260 7.62 31.07 -16.83
C GLY A 260 6.31 31.39 -16.07
N MET A 261 6.38 31.75 -14.79
CA MET A 261 5.25 32.21 -13.97
C MET A 261 5.23 33.74 -13.82
N THR A 262 6.38 34.40 -13.95
CA THR A 262 6.54 35.87 -13.91
C THR A 262 7.36 36.37 -15.10
N PRO A 263 7.30 37.68 -15.43
CA PRO A 263 8.21 38.25 -16.41
C PRO A 263 9.69 38.04 -16.00
N PRO A 264 10.63 37.79 -16.93
CA PRO A 264 12.02 37.48 -16.60
C PRO A 264 12.72 38.51 -15.68
N ALA A 265 12.36 39.80 -15.81
CA ALA A 265 12.91 40.87 -14.98
C ALA A 265 12.39 40.86 -13.53
N SER A 266 11.34 40.10 -13.25
CA SER A 266 10.68 40.00 -11.94
C SER A 266 10.91 38.65 -11.25
N GLU A 267 11.60 37.72 -11.91
CA GLU A 267 11.94 36.42 -11.30
C GLU A 267 12.87 36.61 -10.11
N ASN A 268 12.62 35.87 -9.03
CA ASN A 268 13.51 35.87 -7.88
C ASN A 268 14.80 35.06 -8.16
N PRO A 269 15.98 35.70 -8.26
CA PRO A 269 17.23 34.98 -8.56
C PRO A 269 17.73 34.15 -7.38
N LYS A 270 17.17 34.33 -6.17
CA LYS A 270 17.61 33.64 -4.94
C LYS A 270 16.99 32.25 -4.75
N GLN A 271 16.21 31.77 -5.72
CA GLN A 271 15.51 30.50 -5.65
C GLN A 271 15.69 29.77 -6.97
N VAL A 272 16.62 28.81 -7.00
CA VAL A 272 17.05 28.12 -8.22
C VAL A 272 16.76 26.63 -8.11
N ILE A 273 16.32 26.01 -9.19
CA ILE A 273 16.10 24.57 -9.30
C ILE A 273 17.07 24.00 -10.33
N VAL A 274 17.79 22.95 -9.93
CA VAL A 274 18.57 22.10 -10.82
C VAL A 274 17.79 20.81 -11.06
N TYR A 275 17.35 20.60 -12.30
CA TYR A 275 16.70 19.37 -12.74
C TYR A 275 17.74 18.42 -13.34
N PHE A 276 17.69 17.16 -12.91
CA PHE A 276 18.63 16.13 -13.32
C PHE A 276 17.98 14.77 -13.46
N CYS A 277 18.67 13.83 -14.10
CA CYS A 277 18.12 12.52 -14.36
C CYS A 277 19.21 11.47 -14.61
N ASN A 278 18.93 10.24 -14.18
CA ASN A 278 19.61 9.04 -14.64
C ASN A 278 18.59 8.26 -15.48
N ILE A 279 18.82 8.17 -16.79
CA ILE A 279 17.83 7.59 -17.73
C ILE A 279 17.57 6.12 -17.44
N SER A 280 18.59 5.36 -17.01
CA SER A 280 18.43 3.95 -16.67
C SER A 280 17.51 3.79 -15.46
N LEU A 281 17.77 4.54 -14.38
CA LEU A 281 16.97 4.52 -13.17
C LEU A 281 15.54 5.01 -13.42
N LEU A 282 15.38 6.06 -14.22
CA LEU A 282 14.09 6.58 -14.66
C LEU A 282 13.24 5.49 -15.34
N ASN A 283 13.83 4.80 -16.34
CA ASN A 283 13.14 3.77 -17.09
C ASN A 283 12.78 2.57 -16.19
N GLN A 284 13.66 2.20 -15.26
CA GLN A 284 13.38 1.15 -14.27
C GLN A 284 12.22 1.53 -13.35
N ALA A 285 12.22 2.74 -12.80
CA ALA A 285 11.16 3.20 -11.89
C ALA A 285 9.79 3.30 -12.59
N LEU A 286 9.75 3.87 -13.81
CA LEU A 286 8.52 3.96 -14.60
C LEU A 286 7.98 2.58 -15.02
N ALA A 287 8.85 1.60 -15.24
CA ALA A 287 8.44 0.23 -15.55
C ALA A 287 7.79 -0.48 -14.35
N ILE A 288 8.21 -0.16 -13.13
CA ILE A 288 7.61 -0.68 -11.89
C ILE A 288 6.27 0.02 -11.61
N ASP A 289 6.25 1.35 -11.67
CA ASP A 289 5.03 2.12 -11.44
C ASP A 289 5.05 3.45 -12.21
N PRO A 290 4.21 3.64 -13.24
CA PRO A 290 4.20 4.88 -14.02
C PRO A 290 3.80 6.12 -13.20
N ARG A 291 3.16 5.95 -12.03
CA ARG A 291 2.77 7.06 -11.14
C ARG A 291 3.98 7.84 -10.61
N VAL A 292 5.18 7.24 -10.59
CA VAL A 292 6.41 7.94 -10.20
C VAL A 292 6.72 9.13 -11.12
N GLY A 293 6.16 9.15 -12.34
CA GLY A 293 6.22 10.28 -13.27
C GLY A 293 5.79 11.62 -12.68
N MET A 294 4.93 11.63 -11.65
CA MET A 294 4.48 12.85 -10.96
C MET A 294 5.62 13.60 -10.23
N PHE A 295 6.75 12.95 -9.98
CA PHE A 295 7.89 13.50 -9.25
C PHE A 295 9.17 13.51 -10.09
N LEU A 296 9.04 13.27 -11.40
CA LEU A 296 10.14 13.26 -12.36
C LEU A 296 10.10 14.53 -13.23
N PRO A 297 11.26 14.98 -13.74
CA PRO A 297 12.61 14.49 -13.45
C PRO A 297 13.06 14.83 -12.02
N CYS A 298 14.18 14.23 -11.58
CA CYS A 298 14.77 14.54 -10.28
C CYS A 298 15.10 16.04 -10.18
N ARG A 299 14.99 16.61 -8.97
CA ARG A 299 15.21 18.04 -8.74
C ARG A 299 15.83 18.33 -7.39
N VAL A 300 16.76 19.26 -7.37
CA VAL A 300 17.29 19.89 -6.16
C VAL A 300 16.99 21.38 -6.23
N SER A 301 16.47 21.95 -5.15
CA SER A 301 16.16 23.38 -5.03
C SER A 301 17.19 24.05 -4.13
N ILE A 302 17.79 25.13 -4.59
CA ILE A 302 18.76 25.94 -3.86
C ILE A 302 18.12 27.28 -3.53
N PHE A 303 18.10 27.64 -2.25
CA PHE A 303 17.50 28.87 -1.74
C PHE A 303 18.52 29.69 -0.97
N GLU A 304 18.55 31.00 -1.19
CA GLU A 304 19.27 31.94 -0.32
C GLU A 304 18.28 32.73 0.53
N LYS A 305 18.37 32.59 1.85
CA LYS A 305 17.56 33.34 2.82
C LYS A 305 18.42 33.79 3.99
N ASN A 306 18.35 35.08 4.34
CA ASN A 306 19.11 35.68 5.44
C ASN A 306 20.62 35.45 5.35
N GLY A 307 21.18 35.47 4.14
CA GLY A 307 22.61 35.23 3.90
C GLY A 307 23.05 33.77 4.04
N LYS A 308 22.13 32.83 4.27
CA LYS A 308 22.39 31.38 4.29
C LYS A 308 21.86 30.76 3.00
N VAL A 309 22.65 29.87 2.42
CA VAL A 309 22.26 29.08 1.25
C VAL A 309 21.87 27.68 1.69
N GLN A 310 20.70 27.21 1.28
CA GLN A 310 20.20 25.88 1.57
C GLN A 310 19.95 25.09 0.28
N VAL A 311 20.42 23.85 0.26
CA VAL A 311 20.16 22.87 -0.80
C VAL A 311 19.11 21.92 -0.27
N MET A 312 18.01 21.77 -0.99
CA MET A 312 16.82 21.03 -0.54
C MET A 312 16.34 20.07 -1.61
N SER A 313 15.91 18.89 -1.19
CA SER A 313 15.23 17.91 -2.04
C SER A 313 14.11 17.20 -1.28
N VAL A 314 13.13 16.68 -2.02
CA VAL A 314 12.26 15.62 -1.48
C VAL A 314 13.10 14.40 -1.09
N ASN A 315 12.68 13.68 -0.05
CA ASN A 315 13.29 12.41 0.31
C ASN A 315 12.62 11.26 -0.49
N PRO A 316 13.31 10.64 -1.46
CA PRO A 316 12.73 9.59 -2.29
C PRO A 316 12.25 8.37 -1.49
N LYS A 317 12.91 8.05 -0.37
CA LYS A 317 12.53 6.95 0.53
C LYS A 317 11.21 7.20 1.25
N VAL A 318 10.93 8.46 1.63
CA VAL A 318 9.62 8.83 2.20
C VAL A 318 8.57 8.89 1.10
N LEU A 319 8.96 9.37 -0.09
CA LEU A 319 8.07 9.50 -1.24
C LEU A 319 7.57 8.15 -1.75
N SER A 320 8.38 7.08 -1.67
CA SER A 320 7.98 5.73 -2.09
C SER A 320 6.68 5.26 -1.42
N ARG A 321 6.44 5.71 -0.18
CA ARG A 321 5.26 5.37 0.62
C ARG A 321 3.96 5.88 0.00
N LEU A 322 4.00 7.00 -0.75
CA LEU A 322 2.82 7.54 -1.44
C LEU A 322 2.29 6.59 -2.52
N PHE A 323 3.15 5.75 -3.09
CA PHE A 323 2.75 4.80 -4.12
C PHE A 323 2.21 3.50 -3.55
N ASN A 324 2.45 3.23 -2.26
CA ASN A 324 2.13 1.96 -1.61
C ASN A 324 2.63 0.76 -2.45
N ASN A 325 3.83 0.88 -3.04
CA ASN A 325 4.43 -0.13 -3.90
C ASN A 325 5.81 -0.56 -3.38
N SER A 326 5.90 -1.74 -2.76
CA SER A 326 7.16 -2.24 -2.19
C SER A 326 8.23 -2.55 -3.23
N GLU A 327 7.85 -2.81 -4.49
CA GLU A 327 8.81 -3.01 -5.59
C GLU A 327 9.64 -1.75 -5.88
N LEU A 328 9.14 -0.56 -5.52
CA LEU A 328 9.87 0.70 -5.64
C LEU A 328 10.86 0.96 -4.50
N ASN A 329 10.73 0.28 -3.36
CA ASN A 329 11.48 0.63 -2.14
C ASN A 329 12.99 0.62 -2.39
N GLN A 330 13.51 -0.43 -3.06
CA GLN A 330 14.93 -0.55 -3.35
C GLN A 330 15.43 0.59 -4.26
N LEU A 331 14.68 0.94 -5.31
CA LEU A 331 15.05 2.04 -6.20
C LEU A 331 14.99 3.40 -5.48
N CYS A 332 14.00 3.59 -4.62
CA CYS A 332 13.85 4.81 -3.83
C CYS A 332 14.93 4.95 -2.75
N GLU A 333 15.38 3.86 -2.14
CA GLU A 333 16.53 3.86 -1.22
C GLU A 333 17.83 4.18 -1.95
N GLN A 334 18.07 3.58 -3.13
CA GLN A 334 19.23 3.93 -3.97
C GLN A 334 19.20 5.39 -4.40
N LEU A 335 18.03 5.91 -4.75
CA LEU A 335 17.86 7.30 -5.13
C LEU A 335 18.08 8.24 -3.94
N GLU A 336 17.58 7.92 -2.75
CA GLU A 336 17.84 8.70 -1.53
C GLU A 336 19.34 8.79 -1.24
N GLN A 337 20.08 7.68 -1.31
CA GLN A 337 21.53 7.68 -1.16
C GLN A 337 22.22 8.56 -2.20
N SER A 338 21.77 8.51 -3.45
CA SER A 338 22.31 9.36 -4.53
C SER A 338 22.06 10.84 -4.28
N TYR A 339 20.85 11.21 -3.85
CA TYR A 339 20.51 12.58 -3.49
C TYR A 339 21.35 13.09 -2.32
N THR A 340 21.47 12.28 -1.26
CA THR A 340 22.26 12.62 -0.08
C THR A 340 23.73 12.84 -0.45
N ALA A 341 24.32 11.94 -1.26
CA ALA A 341 25.71 12.07 -1.71
C ALA A 341 25.93 13.32 -2.59
N ILE A 342 25.04 13.57 -3.57
CA ILE A 342 25.10 14.77 -4.43
C ILE A 342 25.04 16.04 -3.58
N MET A 343 24.10 16.09 -2.63
CA MET A 343 23.91 17.28 -1.79
C MET A 343 25.06 17.48 -0.81
N GLU A 344 25.65 16.41 -0.28
CA GLU A 344 26.84 16.47 0.57
C GLU A 344 28.07 16.95 -0.21
N GLU A 345 28.40 16.34 -1.36
CA GLU A 345 29.51 16.78 -2.21
C GLU A 345 29.36 18.27 -2.62
N ALA A 346 28.14 18.69 -2.94
CA ALA A 346 27.87 20.07 -3.33
C ALA A 346 28.03 21.07 -2.18
N THR A 347 27.85 20.63 -0.92
CA THR A 347 27.83 21.50 0.26
C THR A 347 29.04 21.38 1.18
N LEU A 348 29.92 20.40 0.94
CA LEU A 348 31.19 20.24 1.66
C LEU A 348 32.33 21.14 1.15
#